data_AF-A0A2A2H6L1-F1
#
_entry.id   AF-A0A2A2H6L1-F1
#
_cell.length_a   1.000
_cell.length_b   1.000
_cell.length_c   1.000
_cell.angle_alpha   90.00
_cell.angle_beta   90.00
_cell.angle_gamma   90.00
#
_symmetry.space_group_name_H-M   'P 1'
#
loop_
_entity.id
_entity.type
_entity.pdbx_description
1 polymer ?
#
loop_
_entity_poly.entity_id
_entity_poly.type
_entity_poly.pdbx_seq_one_letter_code
_entity_poly.pdbx_strand_id
1 'polypeptide(L)'
;MLEYNGRMGEKPIKLCFVDEESPKEWKGIINDKLSEYYEKAYIDIKTEGSKDILVILELNPTDMELKNEEYIHKQKDTFEKYYDNILEEIGSSNQSLNENYARRS
;
A
#
# COMPACT_ATOMS: atom_id res chain seq x y z
N MET A 1 7.36 6.20 -3.03
CA MET A 1 6.38 6.33 -4.13
C MET A 1 5.91 4.92 -4.48
N LEU A 2 4.61 4.70 -4.59
CA LEU A 2 4.04 3.38 -4.90
C LEU A 2 3.95 3.20 -6.43
N GLU A 3 4.58 2.18 -6.98
CA GLU A 3 4.60 1.88 -8.41
C GLU A 3 3.77 0.64 -8.75
N TYR A 4 2.90 0.73 -9.76
CA TYR A 4 2.12 -0.40 -10.23
C TYR A 4 2.98 -1.39 -11.04
N ASN A 5 3.07 -2.63 -10.56
CA ASN A 5 3.91 -3.69 -11.14
C ASN A 5 3.10 -4.75 -11.92
N GLY A 6 1.79 -4.55 -12.05
CA GLY A 6 0.92 -5.40 -12.86
C GLY A 6 -0.18 -6.13 -12.09
N ARG A 7 -0.84 -7.05 -12.78
CA ARG A 7 -2.00 -7.79 -12.28
C ARG A 7 -1.70 -9.30 -12.24
N MET A 8 -2.17 -9.97 -11.19
CA MET A 8 -2.13 -11.42 -11.06
C MET A 8 -3.52 -11.99 -10.74
N GLY A 9 -3.80 -13.19 -11.24
CA GLY A 9 -5.05 -13.90 -10.98
C GLY A 9 -6.27 -13.42 -11.78
N GLU A 10 -7.21 -14.35 -11.99
CA GLU A 10 -8.47 -14.09 -12.69
C GLU A 10 -9.58 -13.65 -11.73
N LYS A 11 -9.76 -14.36 -10.61
CA LYS A 11 -10.65 -14.00 -9.48
C LYS A 11 -10.11 -14.62 -8.16
N PRO A 12 -9.87 -13.84 -7.08
CA PRO A 12 -9.89 -12.39 -7.04
C PRO A 12 -8.79 -11.79 -7.92
N ILE A 13 -9.05 -10.58 -8.43
CA ILE A 13 -8.05 -9.82 -9.19
C ILE A 13 -7.06 -9.25 -8.20
N LYS A 14 -5.77 -9.53 -8.38
CA LYS A 14 -4.73 -8.94 -7.52
C LYS A 14 -3.98 -7.87 -8.31
N LEU A 15 -3.96 -6.65 -7.79
CA LEU A 15 -3.11 -5.58 -8.27
C LEU A 15 -1.84 -5.57 -7.41
N CYS A 16 -0.69 -5.62 -8.06
CA CYS A 16 0.61 -5.67 -7.41
C CYS A 16 1.29 -4.31 -7.53
N PHE A 17 1.81 -3.82 -6.42
CA PHE A 17 2.51 -2.55 -6.32
C PHE A 17 3.84 -2.71 -5.59
N VAL A 18 4.82 -1.89 -5.93
CA VAL A 18 6.14 -1.88 -5.30
C VAL A 18 6.39 -0.50 -4.71
N ASP A 19 6.82 -0.46 -3.47
CA ASP A 19 7.35 0.73 -2.83
C ASP A 19 8.84 0.54 -2.55
N GLU A 20 9.66 1.25 -3.31
CA GLU A 20 11.13 1.19 -3.27
C GLU A 20 11.74 2.22 -2.32
N GLU A 21 10.94 3.18 -1.83
CA GLU A 21 11.44 4.33 -1.07
C GLU A 21 11.25 4.18 0.43
N SER A 22 10.18 3.50 0.86
CA SER A 22 9.86 3.37 2.27
C SER A 22 10.88 2.49 3.01
N PRO A 23 11.30 2.88 4.23
CA PRO A 23 12.14 2.04 5.08
C PRO A 23 11.49 0.68 5.36
N LYS A 24 12.28 -0.40 5.33
CA LYS A 24 11.77 -1.77 5.61
C LYS A 24 11.12 -1.90 6.99
N GLU A 25 11.57 -1.10 7.95
CA GLU A 25 11.02 -1.06 9.31
C GLU A 25 9.55 -0.63 9.31
N TRP A 26 9.10 0.10 8.29
CA TRP A 26 7.71 0.53 8.15
C TRP A 26 6.81 -0.58 7.64
N LYS A 27 7.35 -1.72 7.15
CA LYS A 27 6.54 -2.84 6.63
C LYS A 27 5.43 -3.26 7.61
N GLY A 28 5.75 -3.42 8.89
CA GLY A 28 4.74 -3.79 9.89
C GLY A 28 3.62 -2.74 9.99
N ILE A 29 4.00 -1.47 10.14
CA ILE A 29 3.07 -0.35 10.32
C ILE A 29 2.20 -0.15 9.07
N ILE A 30 2.81 -0.22 7.88
CA ILE A 30 2.11 -0.13 6.59
C ILE A 30 1.11 -1.29 6.47
N ASN A 31 1.52 -2.52 6.78
CA ASN A 31 0.63 -3.68 6.69
C ASN A 31 -0.56 -3.58 7.65
N ASP A 32 -0.34 -3.08 8.87
CA ASP A 32 -1.42 -2.84 9.84
C ASP A 32 -2.41 -1.80 9.30
N LYS A 33 -1.91 -0.69 8.75
CA LYS A 33 -2.75 0.34 8.12
C LYS A 33 -3.51 -0.17 6.90
N LEU A 34 -2.87 -0.94 6.04
CA LEU A 34 -3.51 -1.57 4.87
C LEU A 34 -4.69 -2.47 5.27
N SER A 35 -4.66 -3.08 6.45
CA SER A 35 -5.76 -3.92 6.95
C SER A 35 -7.04 -3.12 7.27
N GLU A 36 -6.94 -1.80 7.40
CA GLU A 36 -8.07 -0.89 7.61
C GLU A 36 -8.72 -0.44 6.29
N TYR A 37 -8.11 -0.76 5.13
CA TYR A 37 -8.67 -0.44 3.84
C TYR A 37 -9.97 -1.23 3.58
N TYR A 38 -10.90 -0.63 2.83
CA TYR A 38 -12.21 -1.23 2.60
C TYR A 38 -12.15 -2.49 1.72
N GLU A 39 -11.15 -2.56 0.81
CA GLU A 39 -10.78 -3.78 0.10
C GLU A 39 -9.65 -4.49 0.85
N LYS A 40 -9.42 -5.76 0.50
CA LYS A 40 -8.33 -6.52 1.11
C LYS A 40 -6.98 -6.09 0.53
N ALA A 41 -6.16 -5.41 1.34
CA ALA A 41 -4.80 -5.04 1.00
C ALA A 41 -3.80 -5.56 2.04
N TYR A 42 -2.61 -5.96 1.59
CA TYR A 42 -1.56 -6.50 2.47
C TYR A 42 -0.18 -6.45 1.81
N ILE A 43 0.88 -6.56 2.62
CA ILE A 43 2.26 -6.72 2.12
C ILE A 43 2.52 -8.21 1.86
N ASP A 44 3.09 -8.54 0.70
CA ASP A 44 3.48 -9.92 0.41
C ASP A 44 4.74 -10.30 1.21
N ILE A 45 4.51 -10.96 2.34
CA ILE A 45 5.53 -11.51 3.24
C ILE A 45 6.46 -12.53 2.56
N LYS A 46 6.09 -13.11 1.40
CA LYS A 46 6.97 -14.03 0.66
C LYS A 46 8.20 -13.34 0.06
N THR A 47 8.20 -12.01 0.03
CA THR A 47 9.36 -11.20 -0.37
C THR A 47 10.25 -10.82 0.83
N GLU A 48 10.16 -11.56 1.95
CA GLU A 48 11.06 -11.38 3.10
C GLU A 48 12.54 -11.42 2.64
N GLY A 49 13.21 -10.27 2.69
CA GLY A 49 14.59 -10.09 2.22
C GLY A 49 14.75 -9.13 1.04
N SER A 50 13.70 -8.83 0.25
CA SER A 50 13.77 -7.80 -0.80
C SER A 50 14.06 -6.42 -0.20
N LYS A 51 14.73 -5.56 -0.99
CA LYS A 51 14.89 -4.15 -0.63
C LYS A 51 13.54 -3.45 -0.57
N ASP A 52 12.63 -3.85 -1.43
CA ASP A 52 11.39 -3.13 -1.69
C ASP A 52 10.22 -3.74 -0.90
N ILE A 53 9.16 -2.96 -0.74
CA ILE A 53 7.90 -3.40 -0.13
C ILE A 53 6.93 -3.78 -1.24
N LEU A 54 6.61 -5.07 -1.36
CA LEU A 54 5.59 -5.54 -2.31
C LEU A 54 4.21 -5.46 -1.66
N VAL A 55 3.35 -4.61 -2.19
CA VAL A 55 1.98 -4.35 -1.72
C VAL A 55 0.99 -4.99 -2.68
N ILE A 56 0.03 -5.72 -2.14
CA ILE A 56 -1.01 -6.41 -2.89
C ILE A 56 -2.36 -5.83 -2.52
N LEU A 57 -3.14 -5.46 -3.53
CA LEU A 57 -4.56 -5.12 -3.41
C LEU A 57 -5.38 -6.22 -4.09
N GLU A 58 -6.18 -6.96 -3.32
CA GLU A 58 -7.13 -7.94 -3.82
C GLU A 58 -8.49 -7.29 -4.05
N LEU A 59 -8.89 -7.23 -5.32
CA LEU A 59 -10.20 -6.75 -5.75
C LEU A 59 -11.13 -7.93 -6.00
N ASN A 60 -12.37 -7.80 -5.52
CA ASN A 60 -13.46 -8.74 -5.78
C ASN A 60 -14.60 -8.06 -6.56
N PRO A 61 -14.35 -7.63 -7.81
CA PRO A 61 -15.35 -6.91 -8.59
C PRO A 61 -16.56 -7.78 -8.93
N THR A 62 -17.72 -7.15 -8.95
CA THR A 62 -18.95 -7.72 -9.50
C THR A 62 -18.83 -7.90 -11.02
N ASP A 63 -19.70 -8.72 -11.61
CA ASP A 63 -19.72 -8.93 -13.07
C ASP A 63 -20.07 -7.66 -13.86
N MET A 64 -20.68 -6.64 -13.23
CA MET A 64 -20.90 -5.32 -13.84
C MET A 64 -19.63 -4.47 -13.82
N GLU A 65 -18.89 -4.48 -12.71
CA GLU A 65 -17.61 -3.75 -12.58
C GLU A 65 -16.53 -4.33 -13.49
N LEU A 66 -16.53 -5.65 -13.71
CA LEU A 66 -15.63 -6.31 -14.65
C LEU A 66 -15.85 -5.88 -16.11
N LYS A 67 -17.05 -5.43 -16.46
CA LYS A 67 -17.37 -4.90 -17.80
C LYS A 67 -17.00 -3.43 -17.95
N ASN A 68 -16.62 -2.77 -16.86
CA ASN A 68 -16.20 -1.38 -16.87
C ASN A 68 -14.66 -1.30 -16.98
N GLU A 69 -14.18 -0.88 -18.15
CA GLU A 69 -12.75 -0.75 -18.44
C GLU A 69 -12.04 0.27 -17.51
N GLU A 70 -12.77 1.25 -16.98
CA GLU A 70 -12.23 2.24 -16.05
C GLU A 70 -12.14 1.75 -14.61
N TYR A 71 -12.79 0.63 -14.26
CA TYR A 71 -12.87 0.18 -12.86
C TYR A 71 -11.49 -0.02 -12.24
N ILE A 72 -10.60 -0.74 -12.94
CA ILE A 72 -9.24 -0.99 -12.47
C ILE A 72 -8.44 0.31 -12.32
N HIS A 73 -8.62 1.25 -13.24
CA HIS A 73 -7.93 2.55 -13.17
C HIS A 73 -8.39 3.35 -11.93
N LYS A 74 -9.71 3.41 -11.68
CA LYS A 74 -10.26 4.06 -10.47
C LYS A 74 -9.78 3.41 -9.18
N GLN A 75 -9.72 2.08 -9.14
CA GLN A 75 -9.23 1.35 -7.98
C GLN A 75 -7.74 1.61 -7.73
N LYS A 76 -6.93 1.63 -8.79
CA LYS A 76 -5.51 1.98 -8.72
C LYS A 76 -5.31 3.39 -8.15
N ASP A 77 -5.96 4.40 -8.72
CA ASP A 77 -5.81 5.80 -8.30
C ASP A 77 -6.32 6.03 -6.87
N THR A 78 -7.39 5.34 -6.47
CA THR A 78 -7.92 5.42 -5.11
C THR A 78 -6.97 4.78 -4.11
N PHE A 79 -6.38 3.65 -4.47
CA PHE A 79 -5.43 2.95 -3.62
C PHE A 79 -4.11 3.68 -3.49
N GLU A 80 -3.56 4.23 -4.58
CA GLU A 80 -2.34 5.04 -4.57
C GLU A 80 -2.48 6.23 -3.60
N LYS A 81 -3.59 6.98 -3.68
CA LYS A 81 -3.86 8.08 -2.75
C LYS A 81 -3.99 7.63 -1.29
N TYR A 82 -4.63 6.48 -1.06
CA TYR A 82 -4.76 5.94 0.28
C TYR A 82 -3.39 5.54 0.84
N TYR A 83 -2.54 4.91 0.03
CA TYR A 83 -1.19 4.54 0.41
C TYR A 83 -0.30 5.75 0.68
N ASP A 84 -0.39 6.80 -0.16
CA ASP A 84 0.32 8.06 0.08
C ASP A 84 -0.05 8.68 1.43
N ASN A 85 -1.34 8.66 1.80
CA ASN A 85 -1.79 9.12 3.13
C ASN A 85 -1.17 8.28 4.26
N ILE A 86 -1.05 6.96 4.10
CA ILE A 86 -0.36 6.10 5.09
C ILE A 86 1.09 6.56 5.27
N LEU A 87 1.81 6.80 4.16
CA LEU A 87 3.20 7.23 4.22
C LEU A 87 3.35 8.61 4.89
N GLU A 88 2.47 9.55 4.58
CA GLU A 88 2.44 10.88 5.20
C GLU A 88 2.18 10.81 6.71
N GLU A 89 1.24 9.96 7.15
CA GLU A 89 0.94 9.74 8.58
C GLU A 89 2.15 9.17 9.33
N ILE A 90 2.80 8.16 8.75
CA ILE A 90 3.99 7.53 9.35
C ILE A 90 5.15 8.53 9.40
N GLY A 91 5.40 9.25 8.30
CA GLY A 91 6.46 10.27 8.21
C GLY A 91 6.27 11.40 9.21
N SER A 92 5.05 11.95 9.32
CA SER A 92 4.72 13.03 10.26
C SER A 92 4.84 12.60 11.72
N SER A 93 4.43 11.37 12.02
CA SER A 93 4.56 10.80 13.37
C SER A 93 6.03 10.65 13.77
N ASN A 94 6.89 10.18 12.87
CA ASN A 94 8.33 10.07 13.11
C ASN A 94 9.04 11.43 13.25
N GLN A 95 8.63 12.43 12.46
CA GLN A 95 9.16 13.78 12.58
C GLN A 95 8.83 14.42 13.93
N SER A 96 7.60 14.26 14.41
CA SER A 96 7.18 14.77 15.72
C SER A 96 7.93 14.12 16.89
N LEU A 97 8.30 12.84 16.77
CA LEU A 97 9.11 12.13 17.77
C LEU A 97 10.55 12.66 17.77
N ASN A 98 11.17 12.84 16.61
CA ASN A 98 12.53 13.37 16.50
C ASN A 98 12.65 14.81 17.04
N GLU A 99 11.68 15.68 16.78
CA GLU A 99 11.66 17.05 17.33
C GLU A 99 11.55 17.07 18.86
N ASN A 100 10.80 16.14 19.45
CA ASN A 100 10.66 16.03 20.90
C ASN A 100 11.93 15.51 21.58
N TYR A 101 12.69 14.63 20.93
CA TYR A 101 13.99 14.17 21.43
C TYR A 101 15.08 15.25 21.32
N ALA A 102 15.11 16.02 20.23
CA ALA A 102 16.05 17.12 20.04
C ALA A 102 15.87 18.26 21.06
N ARG A 103 14.64 18.52 21.53
CA ARG A 103 14.36 19.51 22.58
C ARG A 103 14.70 19.05 24.00
N ARG A 104 14.97 17.77 24.20
CA ARG A 104 15.28 17.14 25.50
C ARG A 104 16.76 16.80 25.68
N SER A 105 17.58 17.04 24.65
CA SER A 105 19.05 16.85 24.65
C SER A 105 19.74 18.20 24.87
#